data_AF-A0A2E7VUW2-F1
#
_entry.id   AF-A0A2E7VUW2-F1
#
_cell.length_a   1.000
_cell.length_b   1.000
_cell.length_c   1.000
_cell.angle_alpha   90.00
_cell.angle_beta   90.00
_cell.angle_gamma   90.00
#
_symmetry.space_group_name_H-M   'P 1'
#
loop_
_entity.id
_entity.type
_entity.pdbx_description
1 polymer ?
#
loop_
_entity_poly.entity_id
_entity_poly.type
_entity_poly.pdbx_seq_one_letter_code
_entity_poly.pdbx_strand_id
1 'polypeptide(L)'
;MKKYFLIIFMLFSFSKANSQVILCDSLVVSGSQYQFTISINTSFIPILVDYWVTTSNSGFVLAEDSISSSHVVFNNPATAFDTITTCLHYMNTVCCVIYIWDGSSWVSPTNLPTASWDCSPNSPLGCYDPGTGMGQFSSLAACQAVCGSPTPSWDCSANGCYDPGTGMGQYTSLSACQSVCGQVSNITPCDSINIIGSQSQFTMQPFSNLNMYQVDYIVTTSSDGTVLGEDSCFSSVCIHSVNNFSATTNMPYDTITTCLYYISNNSFNTFTCCETWIWNSNFGIWSKVGIINSTNHFLLSKNKLVKIVDVLGRKANHTNNKTLFYIYEGGRVEKKYIYD
;
A
#
# COMPACT_ATOMS: atom_id res chain seq x y z
N MET A 1 46.92 48.78 -43.09
CA MET A 1 46.63 48.47 -41.68
C MET A 1 45.77 47.21 -41.62
N LYS A 2 46.33 46.11 -41.10
CA LYS A 2 45.69 44.79 -40.98
C LYS A 2 44.53 44.88 -39.97
N LYS A 3 43.33 44.43 -40.35
CA LYS A 3 42.24 44.13 -39.41
C LYS A 3 41.95 42.64 -39.52
N TYR A 4 42.44 41.88 -38.54
CA TYR A 4 42.07 40.48 -38.34
C TYR A 4 40.65 40.45 -37.75
N PHE A 5 39.71 39.83 -38.47
CA PHE A 5 38.40 39.49 -37.92
C PHE A 5 38.48 38.03 -37.45
N LEU A 6 38.45 37.83 -36.14
CA LEU A 6 38.56 36.55 -35.48
C LEU A 6 37.16 35.91 -35.45
N ILE A 7 36.91 34.93 -36.32
CA ILE A 7 35.67 34.13 -36.31
C ILE A 7 35.84 33.00 -35.31
N ILE A 8 35.08 33.05 -34.21
CA ILE A 8 34.99 31.98 -33.21
C ILE A 8 34.15 30.85 -33.83
N PHE A 9 34.81 29.76 -34.25
CA PHE A 9 34.16 28.48 -34.55
C PHE A 9 33.81 27.82 -33.21
N MET A 10 32.54 27.88 -32.79
CA MET A 10 32.03 26.96 -31.77
C MET A 10 32.01 25.55 -32.38
N LEU A 11 32.95 24.71 -31.93
CA LEU A 11 32.88 23.26 -32.11
C LEU A 11 31.68 22.74 -31.30
N PHE A 12 30.56 22.53 -31.97
CA PHE A 12 29.52 21.64 -31.46
C PHE A 12 30.06 20.22 -31.49
N SER A 13 30.54 19.75 -30.34
CA SER A 13 30.78 18.33 -30.08
C SER A 13 29.43 17.61 -30.08
N PHE A 14 28.93 17.24 -31.26
CA PHE A 14 27.94 16.18 -31.35
C PHE A 14 28.66 14.88 -30.97
N SER A 15 28.54 14.48 -29.72
CA SER A 15 28.75 13.10 -29.31
C SER A 15 27.75 12.24 -30.09
N LYS A 16 28.19 11.68 -31.23
CA LYS A 16 27.50 10.57 -31.86
C LYS A 16 27.54 9.43 -30.85
N ALA A 17 26.45 9.24 -30.12
CA ALA A 17 26.15 7.94 -29.59
C ALA A 17 26.12 7.01 -30.79
N ASN A 18 27.09 6.09 -30.88
CA ASN A 18 26.99 4.94 -31.77
C ASN A 18 25.87 4.05 -31.22
N SER A 19 24.63 4.46 -31.47
CA SER A 19 23.50 3.55 -31.46
C SER A 19 23.72 2.64 -32.67
N GLN A 20 24.17 1.43 -32.39
CA GLN A 20 24.23 0.37 -33.38
C GLN A 20 22.77 0.11 -33.79
N VAL A 21 22.35 0.59 -34.97
CA VAL A 21 20.98 0.42 -35.45
C VAL A 21 20.70 -1.07 -35.60
N ILE A 22 19.83 -1.61 -34.75
CA ILE A 22 19.30 -2.97 -34.89
C ILE A 22 18.23 -2.88 -35.97
N LEU A 23 18.49 -3.48 -37.14
CA LEU A 23 17.64 -3.33 -38.33
C LEU A 23 16.18 -3.78 -38.13
N CYS A 24 15.93 -4.77 -37.26
CA CYS A 24 14.57 -5.21 -36.94
C CYS A 24 13.73 -4.14 -36.23
N ASP A 25 14.34 -3.23 -35.49
CA ASP A 25 13.63 -2.21 -34.71
C ASP A 25 13.06 -1.11 -35.62
N SER A 26 13.50 -1.08 -36.88
CA SER A 26 13.07 -0.09 -37.90
C SER A 26 12.07 -0.67 -38.90
N LEU A 27 11.56 -1.90 -38.70
CA LEU A 27 10.60 -2.51 -39.61
C LEU A 27 9.19 -1.96 -39.41
N VAL A 28 8.54 -1.60 -40.51
CA VAL A 28 7.15 -1.17 -40.57
C VAL A 28 6.37 -2.15 -41.43
N VAL A 29 5.29 -2.69 -40.89
CA VAL A 29 4.37 -3.57 -41.62
C VAL A 29 3.07 -2.81 -41.94
N SER A 30 2.59 -2.95 -43.17
CA SER A 30 1.34 -2.31 -43.62
C SER A 30 0.58 -3.21 -44.57
N GLY A 31 -0.75 -3.28 -44.43
CA GLY A 31 -1.62 -4.08 -45.29
C GLY A 31 -2.63 -4.91 -44.51
N SER A 32 -3.13 -5.97 -45.15
CA SER A 32 -4.15 -6.87 -44.63
C SER A 32 -3.57 -8.22 -44.22
N GLN A 33 -4.41 -9.09 -43.63
CA GLN A 33 -4.05 -10.46 -43.30
C GLN A 33 -3.58 -11.25 -44.53
N TYR A 34 -4.13 -10.98 -45.71
CA TYR A 34 -3.91 -11.75 -46.94
C TYR A 34 -2.77 -11.21 -47.81
N GLN A 35 -2.52 -9.91 -47.73
CA GLN A 35 -1.45 -9.26 -48.46
C GLN A 35 -0.97 -8.05 -47.68
N PHE A 36 0.34 -7.99 -47.41
CA PHE A 36 0.98 -6.91 -46.67
C PHE A 36 2.38 -6.65 -47.21
N THR A 37 2.91 -5.49 -46.86
CA THR A 37 4.27 -5.04 -47.19
C THR A 37 5.01 -4.72 -45.91
N ILE A 38 6.21 -5.25 -45.78
CA ILE A 38 7.16 -4.91 -44.72
C ILE A 38 8.22 -4.00 -45.34
N SER A 39 8.48 -2.84 -44.76
CA SER A 39 9.50 -1.90 -45.23
C SER A 39 10.38 -1.43 -44.08
N ILE A 40 11.58 -0.94 -44.40
CA ILE A 40 12.48 -0.38 -43.40
C ILE A 40 12.29 1.14 -43.33
N ASN A 41 11.93 1.63 -42.15
CA ASN A 41 11.83 3.05 -41.84
C ASN A 41 13.19 3.60 -41.40
N THR A 42 14.11 3.83 -42.35
CA THR A 42 15.39 4.50 -42.05
C THR A 42 15.36 5.94 -42.53
N SER A 43 15.46 6.88 -41.58
CA SER A 43 15.60 8.32 -41.89
C SER A 43 17.01 8.71 -42.37
N PHE A 44 17.98 7.78 -42.33
CA PHE A 44 19.36 8.01 -42.72
C PHE A 44 19.89 6.82 -43.53
N ILE A 45 20.07 7.04 -44.84
CA ILE A 45 20.65 6.15 -45.87
C ILE A 45 19.71 4.99 -46.31
N PRO A 46 19.49 4.79 -47.64
CA PRO A 46 18.77 3.61 -48.13
C PRO A 46 19.63 2.36 -47.91
N ILE A 47 19.33 1.61 -46.86
CA ILE A 47 19.91 0.29 -46.62
C ILE A 47 19.13 -0.70 -47.48
N LEU A 48 19.81 -1.32 -48.45
CA LEU A 48 19.26 -2.47 -49.18
C LEU A 48 19.54 -3.71 -48.36
N VAL A 49 18.48 -4.47 -48.07
CA VAL A 49 18.60 -5.80 -47.46
C VAL A 49 19.02 -6.77 -48.54
N ASP A 50 19.98 -7.64 -48.25
CA ASP A 50 20.49 -8.59 -49.22
C ASP A 50 19.42 -9.63 -49.57
N TYR A 51 18.70 -10.12 -48.56
CA TYR A 51 17.65 -11.12 -48.72
C TYR A 51 16.59 -11.05 -47.62
N TRP A 52 15.32 -11.18 -48.01
CA TRP A 52 14.17 -11.32 -47.12
C TRP A 52 13.53 -12.69 -47.33
N VAL A 53 13.05 -13.29 -46.24
CA VAL A 53 12.18 -14.46 -46.30
C VAL A 53 11.08 -14.33 -45.26
N THR A 54 9.84 -14.56 -45.68
CA THR A 54 8.71 -14.68 -44.76
C THR A 54 8.18 -16.11 -44.80
N THR A 55 8.07 -16.72 -43.63
CA THR A 55 7.59 -18.08 -43.44
C THR A 55 6.36 -18.11 -42.54
N SER A 56 5.47 -19.07 -42.78
CA SER A 56 4.40 -19.40 -41.85
C SER A 56 4.96 -20.09 -40.59
N ASN A 57 4.14 -20.18 -39.55
CA ASN A 57 4.43 -20.98 -38.35
C ASN A 57 4.75 -22.47 -38.61
N SER A 58 4.38 -22.98 -39.79
CA SER A 58 4.59 -24.37 -40.22
C SER A 58 5.82 -24.51 -41.13
N GLY A 59 6.56 -23.43 -41.35
CA GLY A 59 7.76 -23.39 -42.18
C GLY A 59 7.49 -23.26 -43.68
N PHE A 60 6.26 -22.96 -44.09
CA PHE A 60 5.94 -22.69 -45.50
C PHE A 60 6.43 -21.29 -45.88
N VAL A 61 7.19 -21.19 -46.97
CA VAL A 61 7.69 -19.90 -47.48
C VAL A 61 6.56 -19.16 -48.19
N LEU A 62 6.21 -17.98 -47.67
CA LEU A 62 5.12 -17.13 -48.18
C LEU A 62 5.63 -16.10 -49.20
N ALA A 63 6.85 -15.62 -49.02
CA ALA A 63 7.52 -14.73 -49.95
C ALA A 63 9.03 -14.71 -49.69
N GLU A 64 9.79 -14.42 -50.73
CA GLU A 64 11.23 -14.17 -50.70
C GLU A 64 11.53 -12.98 -51.60
N ASP A 65 12.40 -12.09 -51.14
CA ASP A 65 12.88 -10.96 -51.94
C ASP A 65 14.40 -10.80 -51.75
N SER A 66 15.06 -10.05 -52.62
CA SER A 66 16.49 -9.75 -52.50
C SER A 66 16.78 -8.33 -52.95
N ILE A 67 17.79 -7.72 -52.34
CA ILE A 67 18.29 -6.38 -52.69
C ILE A 67 17.15 -5.35 -52.72
N SER A 68 16.37 -5.30 -51.63
CA SER A 68 15.20 -4.43 -51.53
C SER A 68 15.07 -3.78 -50.15
N SER A 69 14.45 -2.60 -50.11
CA SER A 69 14.06 -1.90 -48.86
C SER A 69 12.63 -2.22 -48.42
N SER A 70 11.93 -3.04 -49.20
CA SER A 70 10.55 -3.46 -48.98
C SER A 70 10.35 -4.91 -49.43
N HIS A 71 9.51 -5.62 -48.71
CA HIS A 71 9.18 -7.02 -48.91
C HIS A 71 7.66 -7.20 -48.97
N VAL A 72 7.15 -7.70 -50.09
CA VAL A 72 5.71 -7.90 -50.28
C VAL A 72 5.36 -9.37 -50.05
N VAL A 73 4.41 -9.63 -49.17
CA VAL A 73 4.04 -10.99 -48.78
C VAL A 73 2.59 -11.27 -49.13
N PHE A 74 2.36 -12.42 -49.76
CA PHE A 74 1.04 -12.97 -50.03
C PHE A 74 0.75 -14.11 -49.06
N ASN A 75 -0.07 -13.85 -48.06
CA ASN A 75 -0.52 -14.83 -47.10
C ASN A 75 -1.77 -15.51 -47.67
N ASN A 76 -1.64 -16.80 -47.98
CA ASN A 76 -2.58 -17.59 -48.78
C ASN A 76 -4.07 -17.27 -48.49
N PRO A 77 -4.88 -16.89 -49.50
CA PRO A 77 -6.26 -16.47 -49.31
C PRO A 77 -7.23 -17.59 -48.88
N ALA A 78 -6.86 -18.86 -48.97
CA ALA A 78 -7.74 -19.97 -48.56
C ALA A 78 -7.71 -20.24 -47.04
N THR A 79 -6.55 -20.09 -46.41
CA THR A 79 -6.32 -20.19 -44.96
C THR A 79 -5.13 -19.29 -44.62
N ALA A 80 -5.40 -18.02 -44.37
CA ALA A 80 -4.34 -17.09 -44.00
C ALA A 80 -3.73 -17.52 -42.65
N PHE A 81 -2.41 -17.48 -42.54
CA PHE A 81 -1.73 -17.74 -41.27
C PHE A 81 -1.88 -16.53 -40.36
N ASP A 82 -2.18 -16.75 -39.08
CA ASP A 82 -2.24 -15.69 -38.07
C ASP A 82 -0.88 -15.38 -37.44
N THR A 83 0.12 -16.22 -37.70
CA THR A 83 1.48 -16.06 -37.19
C THR A 83 2.48 -16.37 -38.28
N ILE A 84 3.34 -15.42 -38.56
CA ILE A 84 4.38 -15.47 -39.57
C ILE A 84 5.71 -15.02 -38.98
N THR A 85 6.80 -15.46 -39.56
CA THR A 85 8.15 -15.02 -39.20
C THR A 85 8.82 -14.45 -40.43
N THR A 86 9.30 -13.21 -40.34
CA THR A 86 10.07 -12.56 -41.39
C THR A 86 11.51 -12.43 -40.93
N CYS A 87 12.44 -13.01 -41.69
CA CYS A 87 13.87 -12.88 -41.49
C CYS A 87 14.47 -12.03 -42.61
N LEU A 88 15.36 -11.12 -42.25
CA LEU A 88 16.14 -10.31 -43.17
C LEU A 88 17.62 -10.54 -42.95
N HIS A 89 18.36 -10.58 -44.05
CA HIS A 89 19.80 -10.76 -44.09
C HIS A 89 20.43 -9.47 -44.59
N TYR A 90 21.37 -8.94 -43.83
CA TYR A 90 22.15 -7.77 -44.19
C TYR A 90 23.61 -8.01 -43.83
N MET A 91 24.48 -8.02 -44.83
CA MET A 91 25.90 -8.33 -44.72
C MET A 91 26.10 -9.69 -44.03
N ASN A 92 26.60 -9.69 -42.79
CA ASN A 92 26.80 -10.91 -41.98
C ASN A 92 25.83 -10.99 -40.80
N THR A 93 24.74 -10.22 -40.83
CA THR A 93 23.74 -10.18 -39.76
C THR A 93 22.40 -10.69 -40.25
N VAL A 94 21.76 -11.54 -39.45
CA VAL A 94 20.41 -12.06 -39.69
C VAL A 94 19.52 -11.57 -38.56
N CYS A 95 18.36 -11.06 -38.91
CA CYS A 95 17.41 -10.52 -37.96
C CYS A 95 16.01 -11.05 -38.30
N CYS A 96 15.31 -11.64 -37.32
CA CYS A 96 14.01 -12.26 -37.52
C CYS A 96 12.98 -11.64 -36.58
N VAL A 97 11.81 -11.31 -37.12
CA VAL A 97 10.66 -10.76 -36.37
C VAL A 97 9.45 -11.67 -36.58
N ILE A 98 8.73 -11.95 -35.50
CA ILE A 98 7.47 -12.68 -35.53
C ILE A 98 6.35 -11.65 -35.60
N TYR A 99 5.46 -11.77 -36.58
CA TYR A 99 4.23 -10.99 -36.66
C TYR A 99 3.02 -11.87 -36.36
N ILE A 100 2.09 -11.31 -35.59
CA ILE A 100 0.82 -11.92 -35.23
C ILE A 100 -0.30 -11.03 -35.78
N TRP A 101 -1.30 -11.63 -36.40
CA TRP A 101 -2.51 -10.92 -36.83
C TRP A 101 -3.45 -10.75 -35.62
N ASP A 102 -3.77 -9.51 -35.26
CA ASP A 102 -4.65 -9.20 -34.10
C ASP A 102 -6.15 -9.12 -34.47
N GLY A 103 -6.50 -9.40 -35.73
CA GLY A 103 -7.84 -9.26 -36.29
C GLY A 103 -8.02 -8.01 -37.17
N SER A 104 -7.13 -7.02 -37.05
CA SER A 104 -7.17 -5.76 -37.81
C SER A 104 -5.83 -5.40 -38.45
N SER A 105 -4.71 -5.75 -37.82
CA SER A 105 -3.35 -5.39 -38.23
C SER A 105 -2.32 -6.45 -37.85
N TRP A 106 -1.13 -6.37 -38.46
CA TRP A 106 0.01 -7.18 -38.08
C TRP A 106 0.79 -6.50 -36.97
N VAL A 107 0.95 -7.17 -35.83
CA VAL A 107 1.69 -6.68 -34.67
C VAL A 107 2.88 -7.60 -34.36
N SER A 108 4.00 -7.03 -33.94
CA SER A 108 5.14 -7.83 -33.44
C SER A 108 5.13 -7.85 -31.90
N PRO A 109 5.25 -9.01 -31.24
CA PRO A 109 5.42 -9.09 -29.79
C PRO A 109 6.67 -8.37 -29.27
N THR A 110 7.68 -8.16 -30.12
CA THR A 110 8.90 -7.40 -29.78
C THR A 110 8.72 -5.89 -29.91
N ASN A 111 7.62 -5.45 -30.53
CA ASN A 111 7.20 -4.05 -30.61
C ASN A 111 5.98 -3.77 -29.72
N LEU A 112 5.60 -4.67 -28.80
CA LEU A 112 4.78 -4.23 -27.69
C LEU A 112 5.68 -3.36 -26.81
N PRO A 113 5.36 -2.08 -26.64
CA PRO A 113 6.03 -1.31 -25.62
C PRO A 113 5.90 -2.07 -24.30
N THR A 114 7.01 -2.26 -23.59
CA THR A 114 6.98 -2.87 -22.25
C THR A 114 5.95 -2.13 -21.41
N ALA A 115 5.01 -2.86 -20.80
CA ALA A 115 3.94 -2.28 -19.99
C ALA A 115 4.52 -1.24 -19.02
N SER A 116 4.02 -0.02 -19.12
CA SER A 116 4.51 1.15 -18.40
C SER A 116 3.31 1.87 -17.81
N TRP A 117 3.46 2.62 -16.72
CA TRP A 117 2.32 3.10 -15.95
C TRP A 117 2.49 4.58 -15.61
N ASP A 118 1.40 5.34 -15.72
CA ASP A 118 1.30 6.74 -15.31
C ASP A 118 0.27 6.90 -14.18
N CYS A 119 0.41 7.95 -13.36
CA CYS A 119 -0.60 8.28 -12.37
C CYS A 119 -1.90 8.77 -13.05
N SER A 120 -3.05 8.21 -12.68
CA SER A 120 -4.37 8.73 -13.06
C SER A 120 -5.04 9.41 -11.86
N PRO A 121 -5.44 10.69 -11.97
CA PRO A 121 -6.22 11.37 -10.94
C PRO A 121 -7.63 10.77 -10.72
N ASN A 122 -8.14 9.99 -11.70
CA ASN A 122 -9.54 9.56 -11.75
C ASN A 122 -9.73 8.03 -11.70
N SER A 123 -8.66 7.26 -11.45
CA SER A 123 -8.72 5.80 -11.32
C SER A 123 -8.68 5.38 -9.84
N PRO A 124 -9.53 4.44 -9.38
CA PRO A 124 -9.52 3.96 -7.99
C PRO A 124 -8.22 3.26 -7.55
N LEU A 125 -7.34 2.90 -8.49
CA LEU A 125 -6.00 2.34 -8.21
C LEU A 125 -4.86 3.32 -8.52
N GLY A 126 -5.17 4.56 -8.91
CA GLY A 126 -4.21 5.63 -9.18
C GLY A 126 -3.27 5.41 -10.37
N CYS A 127 -3.33 4.27 -11.05
CA CYS A 127 -2.40 3.90 -12.13
C CYS A 127 -3.12 3.44 -13.39
N TYR A 128 -2.60 3.81 -14.56
CA TYR A 128 -3.06 3.31 -15.85
C TYR A 128 -1.87 3.10 -16.80
N ASP A 129 -1.98 2.13 -17.71
CA ASP A 129 -0.98 1.91 -18.77
C ASP A 129 -1.38 2.70 -20.02
N PRO A 130 -0.57 3.68 -20.49
CA PRO A 130 -0.85 4.45 -21.69
C PRO A 130 -0.67 3.65 -22.99
N GLY A 131 -0.14 2.42 -22.94
CA GLY A 131 0.09 1.58 -24.12
C GLY A 131 1.21 2.10 -25.03
N THR A 132 2.05 3.01 -24.53
CA THR A 132 3.16 3.63 -25.28
C THR A 132 4.54 3.15 -24.83
N GLY A 133 4.63 2.46 -23.68
CA GLY A 133 5.90 2.03 -23.07
C GLY A 133 6.74 3.15 -22.50
N MET A 134 6.19 4.36 -22.45
CA MET A 134 6.83 5.57 -21.94
C MET A 134 6.18 6.09 -20.65
N GLY A 135 5.33 5.29 -20.00
CA GLY A 135 4.77 5.64 -18.70
C GLY A 135 5.88 5.83 -17.65
N GLN A 136 5.65 6.73 -16.70
CA GLN A 136 6.60 7.14 -15.67
C GLN A 136 7.16 5.97 -14.84
N PHE A 137 6.38 4.90 -14.68
CA PHE A 137 6.77 3.70 -13.92
C PHE A 137 6.85 2.48 -14.83
N SER A 138 7.94 1.73 -14.74
CA SER A 138 8.14 0.49 -15.49
C SER A 138 7.40 -0.73 -14.91
N SER A 139 6.65 -0.57 -13.82
CA SER A 139 5.83 -1.63 -13.23
C SER A 139 4.60 -1.09 -12.51
N LEU A 140 3.52 -1.89 -12.51
CA LEU A 140 2.28 -1.56 -11.81
C LEU A 140 2.52 -1.35 -10.30
N ALA A 141 3.38 -2.19 -9.69
CA ALA A 141 3.69 -2.10 -8.27
C ALA A 141 4.41 -0.79 -7.90
N ALA A 142 5.36 -0.34 -8.73
CA ALA A 142 6.04 0.94 -8.52
C ALA A 142 5.09 2.13 -8.68
N CYS A 143 4.19 2.07 -9.67
CA CYS A 143 3.15 3.07 -9.82
C CYS A 143 2.18 3.06 -8.62
N GLN A 144 1.72 1.90 -8.17
CA GLN A 144 0.80 1.80 -7.03
C GLN A 144 1.42 2.30 -5.72
N ALA A 145 2.73 2.12 -5.54
CA ALA A 145 3.45 2.64 -4.38
C ALA A 145 3.48 4.18 -4.32
N VAL A 146 3.35 4.85 -5.47
CA VAL A 146 3.45 6.31 -5.57
C VAL A 146 2.09 6.97 -5.82
N CYS A 147 1.29 6.42 -6.73
CA CYS A 147 -0.02 6.94 -7.14
C CYS A 147 -1.20 6.19 -6.50
N GLY A 148 -1.00 4.92 -6.10
CA GLY A 148 -2.09 4.00 -5.74
C GLY A 148 -2.53 4.03 -4.27
N SER A 149 -1.84 4.79 -3.42
CA SER A 149 -2.33 5.11 -2.10
C SER A 149 -2.52 6.62 -2.04
N PRO A 150 -3.74 7.16 -2.18
CA PRO A 150 -3.99 8.53 -1.77
C PRO A 150 -3.40 8.71 -0.37
N THR A 151 -2.57 9.75 -0.20
CA THR A 151 -2.00 10.07 1.11
C THR A 151 -3.15 10.17 2.11
N PRO A 152 -3.12 9.46 3.24
CA PRO A 152 -4.22 9.49 4.20
C PRO A 152 -4.61 10.92 4.54
N SER A 153 -5.89 11.23 4.36
CA SER A 153 -6.46 12.57 4.51
C SER A 153 -7.76 12.42 5.27
N TRP A 154 -8.21 13.43 6.00
CA TRP A 154 -9.29 13.27 6.97
C TRP A 154 -10.32 14.38 6.83
N ASP A 155 -11.60 14.03 6.96
CA ASP A 155 -12.73 14.94 7.02
C ASP A 155 -13.48 14.81 8.36
N CYS A 156 -14.20 15.88 8.74
CA CYS A 156 -15.09 15.84 9.90
C CYS A 156 -16.39 15.08 9.58
N SER A 157 -16.80 14.18 10.46
CA SER A 157 -18.16 13.64 10.52
C SER A 157 -18.79 13.83 11.90
N ALA A 158 -20.08 13.53 12.02
CA ALA A 158 -20.78 13.52 13.31
C ALA A 158 -20.17 12.55 14.35
N ASN A 159 -19.39 11.55 13.89
CA ASN A 159 -18.73 10.55 14.74
C ASN A 159 -17.23 10.79 14.89
N GLY A 160 -16.72 11.98 14.49
CA GLY A 160 -15.31 12.32 14.50
C GLY A 160 -14.65 12.22 13.13
N CYS A 161 -13.33 12.04 13.11
CA CYS A 161 -12.52 12.02 11.91
C CYS A 161 -12.65 10.72 11.15
N TYR A 162 -12.82 10.80 9.83
CA TYR A 162 -12.78 9.64 8.94
C TYR A 162 -11.94 9.97 7.70
N ASP A 163 -11.29 8.96 7.13
CA ASP A 163 -10.56 9.09 5.87
C ASP A 163 -11.51 8.79 4.71
N PRO A 164 -11.77 9.75 3.79
CA PRO A 164 -12.63 9.53 2.63
C PRO A 164 -11.99 8.63 1.57
N GLY A 165 -10.71 8.26 1.70
CA GLY A 165 -9.99 7.41 0.75
C GLY A 165 -9.68 8.09 -0.58
N THR A 166 -9.86 9.42 -0.66
CA THR A 166 -9.64 10.22 -1.87
C THR A 166 -8.31 10.96 -1.88
N GLY A 167 -7.63 11.04 -0.72
CA GLY A 167 -6.41 11.84 -0.55
C GLY A 167 -6.66 13.35 -0.57
N MET A 168 -7.93 13.78 -0.56
CA MET A 168 -8.37 15.18 -0.62
C MET A 168 -9.16 15.61 0.62
N GLY A 169 -9.10 14.86 1.72
CA GLY A 169 -9.71 15.24 2.99
C GLY A 169 -9.15 16.58 3.50
N GLN A 170 -9.99 17.33 4.20
CA GLN A 170 -9.72 18.67 4.71
C GLN A 170 -8.44 18.76 5.56
N TYR A 171 -8.07 17.68 6.24
CA TYR A 171 -6.87 17.59 7.07
C TYR A 171 -5.91 16.53 6.56
N THR A 172 -4.63 16.88 6.46
CA THR A 172 -3.56 15.97 6.02
C THR A 172 -3.03 15.06 7.13
N SER A 173 -3.55 15.18 8.35
CA SER A 173 -3.19 14.30 9.48
C SER A 173 -4.39 14.07 10.40
N LEU A 174 -4.46 12.87 10.98
CA LEU A 174 -5.50 12.48 11.93
C LEU A 174 -5.50 13.40 13.16
N SER A 175 -4.32 13.78 13.67
CA SER A 175 -4.20 14.68 14.82
C SER A 175 -4.75 16.08 14.53
N ALA A 176 -4.49 16.63 13.34
CA ALA A 176 -5.06 17.91 12.93
C ALA A 176 -6.59 17.82 12.82
N CYS A 177 -7.10 16.73 12.23
CA CYS A 177 -8.53 16.48 12.17
C CYS A 177 -9.15 16.35 13.57
N GLN A 178 -8.56 15.54 14.46
CA GLN A 178 -9.06 15.32 15.82
C GLN A 178 -9.06 16.61 16.65
N SER A 179 -8.11 17.52 16.40
CA SER A 179 -8.05 18.82 17.07
C SER A 179 -9.21 19.75 16.71
N VAL A 180 -9.83 19.56 15.53
CA VAL A 180 -10.91 20.43 15.03
C VAL A 180 -12.28 19.73 15.02
N CYS A 181 -12.34 18.51 14.49
CA CYS A 181 -13.54 17.69 14.39
C CYS A 181 -13.87 16.93 15.69
N GLY A 182 -12.93 16.85 16.64
CA GLY A 182 -13.07 16.15 17.91
C GLY A 182 -14.00 16.81 18.92
N GLN A 183 -15.10 17.41 18.49
CA GLN A 183 -16.23 17.67 19.37
C GLN A 183 -17.08 16.40 19.49
N VAL A 184 -16.47 15.34 20.03
CA VAL A 184 -17.21 14.28 20.70
C VAL A 184 -17.49 14.80 22.11
N SER A 185 -18.75 15.07 22.39
CA SER A 185 -19.25 15.31 23.75
C SER A 185 -18.86 14.11 24.62
N ASN A 186 -17.97 14.36 25.59
CA ASN A 186 -17.41 13.46 26.62
C ASN A 186 -16.05 12.78 26.34
N ILE A 187 -15.05 13.53 25.88
CA ILE A 187 -13.64 13.14 26.09
C ILE A 187 -13.32 13.28 27.58
N THR A 188 -12.96 12.17 28.22
CA THR A 188 -12.49 12.17 29.61
C THR A 188 -10.97 12.33 29.66
N PRO A 189 -10.38 12.75 30.80
CA PRO A 189 -8.93 12.85 30.92
C PRO A 189 -8.15 11.55 30.66
N CYS A 190 -8.78 10.36 30.73
CA CYS A 190 -8.08 9.11 30.39
C CYS A 190 -8.00 8.82 28.90
N ASP A 191 -8.90 9.39 28.11
CA ASP A 191 -8.87 9.28 26.65
C ASP A 191 -7.67 10.04 26.08
N SER A 192 -7.09 10.95 26.85
CA SER A 192 -5.97 11.80 26.47
C SER A 192 -4.63 11.39 27.10
N ILE A 193 -4.54 10.25 27.80
CA ILE A 193 -3.26 9.78 28.33
C ILE A 193 -2.38 9.26 27.20
N ASN A 194 -1.15 9.74 27.14
CA ASN A 194 -0.11 9.19 26.28
C ASN A 194 1.07 8.68 27.12
N ILE A 195 1.67 7.55 26.71
CA ILE A 195 2.88 6.99 27.33
C ILE A 195 4.10 7.33 26.48
N ILE A 196 5.14 7.88 27.10
CA ILE A 196 6.43 8.14 26.48
C ILE A 196 7.51 7.40 27.26
N GLY A 197 8.21 6.46 26.64
CA GLY A 197 9.33 5.76 27.27
C GLY A 197 9.45 4.31 26.84
N SER A 198 10.14 3.55 27.69
CA SER A 198 10.48 2.14 27.48
C SER A 198 9.60 1.20 28.28
N GLN A 199 9.87 -0.11 28.19
CA GLN A 199 9.17 -1.10 28.99
C GLN A 199 9.43 -0.91 30.49
N SER A 200 10.66 -0.60 30.90
CA SER A 200 11.07 -0.57 32.30
C SER A 200 10.88 0.79 32.97
N GLN A 201 10.84 1.86 32.18
CA GLN A 201 10.63 3.21 32.69
C GLN A 201 9.95 4.06 31.62
N PHE A 202 8.88 4.76 32.02
CA PHE A 202 8.10 5.62 31.14
C PHE A 202 7.46 6.77 31.92
N THR A 203 7.01 7.78 31.17
CA THR A 203 6.23 8.90 31.69
C THR A 203 4.87 8.97 31.02
N MET A 204 3.89 9.52 31.74
CA MET A 204 2.54 9.75 31.25
C MET A 204 2.14 11.19 31.51
N GLN A 205 1.48 11.80 30.53
CA GLN A 205 0.89 13.12 30.67
C GLN A 205 -0.49 13.11 30.00
N PRO A 206 -1.59 13.35 30.74
CA PRO A 206 -2.89 13.58 30.13
C PRO A 206 -2.87 14.92 29.37
N PHE A 207 -3.36 14.96 28.12
CA PHE A 207 -3.43 16.23 27.38
C PHE A 207 -4.41 17.20 28.06
N SER A 208 -3.95 18.44 28.25
CA SER A 208 -4.59 19.47 29.08
C SER A 208 -5.37 20.53 28.30
N ASN A 209 -5.79 20.26 27.05
CA ASN A 209 -6.68 21.18 26.33
C ASN A 209 -8.14 21.14 26.85
N LEU A 210 -8.42 20.34 27.88
CA LEU A 210 -9.70 20.28 28.54
C LEU A 210 -9.72 21.29 29.70
N ASN A 211 -10.05 22.56 29.41
CA ASN A 211 -10.31 23.62 30.41
C ASN A 211 -11.49 23.31 31.37
N MET A 212 -11.94 22.06 31.44
CA MET A 212 -13.15 21.59 32.11
C MET A 212 -12.88 20.51 33.18
N TYR A 213 -11.65 20.00 33.29
CA TYR A 213 -11.28 18.95 34.26
C TYR A 213 -9.95 19.24 34.95
N GLN A 214 -9.90 18.98 36.26
CA GLN A 214 -8.69 19.01 37.06
C GLN A 214 -8.35 17.59 37.50
N VAL A 215 -7.18 17.08 37.10
CA VAL A 215 -6.69 15.79 37.58
C VAL A 215 -6.10 15.99 38.97
N ASP A 216 -6.54 15.19 39.95
CA ASP A 216 -6.07 15.27 41.33
C ASP A 216 -4.97 14.24 41.60
N TYR A 217 -5.12 13.04 41.06
CA TYR A 217 -4.28 11.90 41.39
C TYR A 217 -4.20 10.92 40.23
N ILE A 218 -3.02 10.35 40.01
CA ILE A 218 -2.75 9.32 39.01
C ILE A 218 -1.96 8.18 39.64
N VAL A 219 -2.33 6.96 39.30
CA VAL A 219 -1.69 5.74 39.80
C VAL A 219 -1.56 4.72 38.68
N THR A 220 -0.41 4.06 38.61
CA THR A 220 -0.16 2.96 37.69
C THR A 220 0.12 1.68 38.47
N THR A 221 -0.58 0.61 38.08
CA THR A 221 -0.50 -0.71 38.69
C THR A 221 -0.13 -1.76 37.66
N SER A 222 0.55 -2.82 38.07
CA SER A 222 0.81 -4.01 37.26
C SER A 222 -0.39 -4.96 37.23
N SER A 223 -0.32 -5.97 36.37
CA SER A 223 -1.32 -7.04 36.26
C SER A 223 -1.51 -7.88 37.53
N ASP A 224 -0.54 -7.91 38.44
CA ASP A 224 -0.64 -8.58 39.74
C ASP A 224 -1.11 -7.65 40.88
N GLY A 225 -1.41 -6.39 40.57
CA GLY A 225 -1.87 -5.39 41.53
C GLY A 225 -0.77 -4.61 42.26
N THR A 226 0.50 -4.83 41.94
CA THR A 226 1.61 -4.02 42.48
C THR A 226 1.50 -2.58 41.98
N VAL A 227 1.64 -1.60 42.88
CA VAL A 227 1.71 -0.18 42.51
C VAL A 227 3.11 0.13 41.99
N LEU A 228 3.19 0.57 40.74
CA LEU A 228 4.45 0.88 40.04
C LEU A 228 4.80 2.37 40.09
N GLY A 229 3.81 3.21 40.33
CA GLY A 229 3.95 4.65 40.52
C GLY A 229 2.65 5.27 40.98
N GLU A 230 2.76 6.35 41.74
CA GLU A 230 1.65 7.18 42.20
C GLU A 230 2.10 8.64 42.26
N ASP A 231 1.30 9.56 41.74
CA ASP A 231 1.61 10.99 41.75
C ASP A 231 0.35 11.83 41.99
N SER A 232 0.52 12.95 42.70
CA SER A 232 -0.52 13.94 42.90
C SER A 232 -0.39 15.07 41.88
N CYS A 233 -1.51 15.44 41.25
CA CYS A 233 -1.56 16.26 40.04
C CYS A 233 -2.01 17.72 40.29
N PHE A 234 -1.67 18.31 41.46
CA PHE A 234 -2.23 19.61 41.88
C PHE A 234 -1.87 20.82 41.00
N SER A 235 -0.87 20.72 40.11
CA SER A 235 -0.60 21.74 39.09
C SER A 235 -1.19 21.30 37.75
N SER A 236 -1.74 22.25 36.98
CA SER A 236 -2.39 22.08 35.67
C SER A 236 -1.68 21.20 34.63
N VAL A 237 -0.42 20.83 34.86
CA VAL A 237 0.31 19.80 34.13
C VAL A 237 0.65 18.67 35.11
N CYS A 238 0.09 17.48 34.87
CA CYS A 238 0.47 16.28 35.62
C CYS A 238 1.43 15.41 34.80
N ILE A 239 2.65 15.23 35.30
CA ILE A 239 3.64 14.32 34.72
C ILE A 239 3.79 13.16 35.69
N HIS A 240 3.39 11.97 35.25
CA HIS A 240 3.47 10.76 36.03
C HIS A 240 4.65 9.92 35.59
N SER A 241 5.59 9.63 36.48
CA SER A 241 6.79 8.85 36.15
C SER A 241 6.70 7.47 36.78
N VAL A 242 6.86 6.42 35.97
CA VAL A 242 6.65 5.04 36.40
C VAL A 242 7.91 4.20 36.15
N ASN A 243 8.33 3.48 37.19
CA ASN A 243 9.37 2.46 37.09
C ASN A 243 8.68 1.09 37.07
N ASN A 244 8.58 0.51 35.89
CA ASN A 244 7.90 -0.76 35.69
C ASN A 244 8.87 -1.92 35.94
N PHE A 245 8.90 -2.40 37.18
CA PHE A 245 9.78 -3.48 37.58
C PHE A 245 9.12 -4.38 38.62
N SER A 246 9.12 -5.69 38.38
CA SER A 246 8.69 -6.65 39.38
C SER A 246 9.83 -7.00 40.32
N ALA A 247 9.66 -6.75 41.61
CA ALA A 247 10.62 -7.18 42.64
C ALA A 247 10.69 -8.71 42.81
N THR A 248 9.71 -9.46 42.28
CA THR A 248 9.64 -10.92 42.43
C THR A 248 10.24 -11.67 41.25
N THR A 249 9.96 -11.22 40.03
CA THR A 249 10.48 -11.85 38.80
C THR A 249 11.73 -11.15 38.26
N ASN A 250 12.08 -9.98 38.81
CA ASN A 250 13.21 -9.15 38.41
C ASN A 250 13.13 -8.72 36.92
N MET A 251 11.91 -8.65 36.39
CA MET A 251 11.57 -8.33 35.01
C MET A 251 10.44 -7.27 34.99
N PRO A 252 10.36 -6.42 33.95
CA PRO A 252 9.27 -5.47 33.78
C PRO A 252 7.95 -6.18 33.42
N TYR A 253 6.81 -5.59 33.77
CA TYR A 253 5.50 -6.13 33.38
C TYR A 253 5.18 -5.81 31.91
N ASP A 254 4.53 -6.75 31.22
CA ASP A 254 4.03 -6.53 29.84
C ASP A 254 2.65 -5.87 29.82
N THR A 255 1.94 -5.83 30.96
CA THR A 255 0.61 -5.25 31.07
C THR A 255 0.50 -4.43 32.34
N ILE A 256 0.03 -3.20 32.19
CA ILE A 256 -0.15 -2.24 33.28
C ILE A 256 -1.53 -1.59 33.15
N THR A 257 -2.04 -1.07 34.26
CA THR A 257 -3.29 -0.31 34.32
C THR A 257 -3.03 1.01 35.00
N THR A 258 -3.39 2.11 34.34
CA THR A 258 -3.27 3.46 34.87
C THR A 258 -4.64 4.05 35.13
N CYS A 259 -4.87 4.53 36.34
CA CYS A 259 -6.11 5.16 36.75
C CYS A 259 -5.89 6.64 37.10
N LEU A 260 -6.80 7.50 36.66
CA LEU A 260 -6.85 8.91 36.97
C LEU A 260 -8.07 9.21 37.82
N TYR A 261 -7.88 10.10 38.77
CA TYR A 261 -8.92 10.68 39.61
C TYR A 261 -8.97 12.16 39.30
N TYR A 262 -10.15 12.66 38.93
CA TYR A 262 -10.30 14.02 38.45
C TYR A 262 -11.64 14.61 38.88
N ILE A 263 -11.69 15.93 38.98
CA ILE A 263 -12.89 16.71 39.26
C ILE A 263 -13.30 17.41 37.97
N SER A 264 -14.60 17.44 37.67
CA SER A 264 -15.14 18.30 36.63
C SER A 264 -15.39 19.70 37.18
N ASN A 265 -15.01 20.75 36.46
CA ASN A 265 -15.19 22.14 36.89
C ASN A 265 -16.68 22.50 37.14
N ASN A 266 -17.61 21.69 36.62
CA ASN A 266 -19.05 21.88 36.76
C ASN A 266 -19.68 21.06 37.91
N SER A 267 -18.92 20.23 38.62
CA SER A 267 -19.41 19.43 39.75
C SER A 267 -18.29 19.12 40.74
N PHE A 268 -18.50 19.34 42.04
CA PHE A 268 -17.58 18.93 43.10
C PHE A 268 -17.45 17.39 43.28
N ASN A 269 -17.90 16.61 42.30
CA ASN A 269 -17.80 15.15 42.31
C ASN A 269 -16.44 14.75 41.73
N THR A 270 -15.77 13.85 42.44
CA THR A 270 -14.59 13.14 41.96
C THR A 270 -15.01 11.98 41.07
N PHE A 271 -14.42 11.92 39.89
CA PHE A 271 -14.57 10.85 38.91
C PHE A 271 -13.29 10.05 38.82
N THR A 272 -13.42 8.77 38.48
CA THR A 272 -12.27 7.88 38.25
C THR A 272 -12.40 7.23 36.90
N CYS A 273 -11.28 7.16 36.18
CA CYS A 273 -11.19 6.45 34.91
C CYS A 273 -9.87 5.66 34.84
N CYS A 274 -9.90 4.48 34.23
CA CYS A 274 -8.77 3.55 34.21
C CYS A 274 -8.55 2.99 32.82
N GLU A 275 -7.29 2.90 32.40
CA GLU A 275 -6.89 2.41 31.09
C GLU A 275 -5.82 1.35 31.23
N THR A 276 -6.00 0.26 30.48
CA THR A 276 -5.02 -0.83 30.44
C THR A 276 -4.10 -0.65 29.24
N TRP A 277 -2.82 -0.91 29.43
CA TRP A 277 -1.78 -0.80 28.43
C TRP A 277 -1.00 -2.11 28.32
N ILE A 278 -0.65 -2.47 27.10
CA ILE A 278 0.15 -3.66 26.80
C ILE A 278 1.44 -3.21 26.09
N TRP A 279 2.56 -3.77 26.51
CA TRP A 279 3.85 -3.57 25.89
C TRP A 279 3.98 -4.42 24.62
N ASN A 280 4.36 -3.79 23.51
CA ASN A 280 4.68 -4.47 22.27
C ASN A 280 6.20 -4.57 22.11
N SER A 281 6.76 -5.76 22.36
CA SER A 281 8.21 -6.00 22.30
C SER A 281 8.80 -5.88 20.89
N ASN A 282 8.01 -6.08 19.83
CA ASN A 282 8.49 -5.99 18.45
C ASN A 282 8.75 -4.54 18.03
N PHE A 283 7.93 -3.61 18.53
CA PHE A 283 8.02 -2.19 18.18
C PHE A 283 8.62 -1.34 19.30
N GLY A 284 8.78 -1.89 20.51
CA GLY A 284 9.32 -1.18 21.66
C GLY A 284 8.41 -0.03 22.14
N ILE A 285 7.09 -0.23 22.08
CA ILE A 285 6.08 0.80 22.41
C ILE A 285 4.95 0.23 23.27
N TRP A 286 4.30 1.10 24.03
CA TRP A 286 3.06 0.79 24.74
C TRP A 286 1.83 1.03 23.85
N SER A 287 0.82 0.17 23.99
CA SER A 287 -0.44 0.26 23.26
C SER A 287 -1.64 0.22 24.20
N LYS A 288 -2.60 1.13 24.02
CA LYS A 288 -3.84 1.20 24.81
C LYS A 288 -4.75 0.02 24.45
N VAL A 289 -5.29 -0.67 25.45
CA VAL A 289 -6.31 -1.71 25.28
C VAL A 289 -7.67 -1.04 25.18
N GLY A 290 -8.10 -0.71 23.97
CA GLY A 290 -9.40 -0.05 23.75
C GLY A 290 -10.60 -0.99 23.95
N ILE A 291 -11.67 -0.47 24.57
CA ILE A 291 -13.03 -0.99 24.39
C ILE A 291 -13.49 -0.57 22.99
N ILE A 292 -13.91 -1.57 22.20
CA ILE A 292 -14.34 -1.44 20.81
C ILE A 292 -15.62 -0.60 20.71
N ASN A 293 -15.49 0.67 20.34
CA ASN A 293 -16.52 1.36 19.58
C ASN A 293 -16.09 1.37 18.12
N SER A 294 -17.04 0.99 17.27
CA SER A 294 -16.89 0.72 15.83
C SER A 294 -15.91 1.64 15.11
N THR A 295 -14.80 1.10 14.62
CA THR A 295 -14.51 0.93 13.19
C THR A 295 -13.08 0.40 13.01
N ASN A 296 -12.99 -0.83 12.52
CA ASN A 296 -11.87 -1.44 11.80
C ASN A 296 -10.42 -1.09 12.25
N HIS A 297 -9.93 -1.76 13.29
CA HIS A 297 -8.59 -2.34 13.23
C HIS A 297 -8.46 -3.58 14.14
N PHE A 298 -7.76 -4.60 13.63
CA PHE A 298 -7.54 -5.95 14.16
C PHE A 298 -8.78 -6.87 14.28
N LEU A 299 -9.01 -7.66 13.22
CA LEU A 299 -9.92 -8.81 13.20
C LEU A 299 -9.44 -9.89 14.20
N LEU A 300 -9.81 -9.77 15.47
CA LEU A 300 -10.18 -10.95 16.24
C LEU A 300 -11.65 -11.22 15.91
N SER A 301 -11.87 -12.26 15.11
CA SER A 301 -13.18 -12.75 14.69
C SER A 301 -14.20 -12.65 15.82
N LYS A 302 -15.43 -12.24 15.51
CA LYS A 302 -16.59 -12.56 16.35
C LYS A 302 -16.56 -14.06 16.56
N ASN A 303 -16.08 -14.49 17.72
CA ASN A 303 -15.94 -15.87 18.10
C ASN A 303 -17.36 -16.46 18.15
N LYS A 304 -17.75 -17.12 17.06
CA LYS A 304 -19.05 -17.79 16.92
C LYS A 304 -19.07 -18.93 17.94
N LEU A 305 -20.14 -19.04 18.72
CA LEU A 305 -20.27 -20.15 19.66
C LEU A 305 -20.38 -21.46 18.87
N VAL A 306 -19.40 -22.34 19.01
CA VAL A 306 -19.35 -23.63 18.30
C VAL A 306 -20.13 -24.67 19.07
N LYS A 307 -19.92 -24.75 20.39
CA LYS A 307 -20.54 -25.78 21.22
C LYS A 307 -20.62 -25.36 22.68
N ILE A 308 -21.70 -25.78 23.33
CA ILE A 308 -21.83 -25.74 24.78
C ILE A 308 -21.73 -27.18 25.27
N VAL A 309 -20.91 -27.41 26.29
CA VAL A 309 -20.77 -28.72 26.92
C VAL A 309 -20.95 -28.64 28.43
N ASP A 310 -21.42 -29.74 29.02
CA ASP A 310 -21.41 -29.90 30.47
C ASP A 310 -19.99 -30.17 31.00
N VAL A 311 -19.85 -30.27 32.32
CA VAL A 311 -18.58 -30.58 33.00
C VAL A 311 -17.96 -31.91 32.58
N LEU A 312 -18.72 -32.79 31.92
CA LEU A 312 -18.29 -34.08 31.41
C LEU A 312 -18.07 -34.07 29.88
N GLY A 313 -18.12 -32.90 29.24
CA GLY A 313 -17.85 -32.72 27.80
C GLY A 313 -19.01 -33.11 26.88
N ARG A 314 -20.20 -33.42 27.42
CA ARG A 314 -21.39 -33.77 26.63
C ARG A 314 -22.09 -32.52 26.13
N LYS A 315 -22.63 -32.56 24.91
CA LYS A 315 -23.36 -31.42 24.33
C LYS A 315 -24.54 -31.05 25.24
N ALA A 316 -24.58 -29.80 25.68
CA ALA A 316 -25.61 -29.28 26.56
C ALA A 316 -26.34 -28.10 25.92
N ASN A 317 -27.61 -27.94 26.26
CA ASN A 317 -28.36 -26.72 25.92
C ASN A 317 -28.25 -25.72 27.08
N HIS A 318 -28.59 -24.46 26.81
CA HIS A 318 -28.71 -23.43 27.84
C HIS A 318 -29.66 -23.92 28.95
N THR A 319 -29.09 -24.24 30.10
CA THR A 319 -29.82 -24.75 31.27
C THR A 319 -29.28 -24.04 32.50
N ASN A 320 -30.21 -23.61 33.36
CA ASN A 320 -29.88 -22.91 34.60
C ASN A 320 -29.51 -23.93 35.70
N ASN A 321 -28.84 -23.45 36.74
CA ASN A 321 -28.32 -24.20 37.89
C ASN A 321 -27.31 -25.32 37.54
N LYS A 322 -26.58 -25.17 36.43
CA LYS A 322 -25.50 -26.09 36.00
C LYS A 322 -24.29 -25.34 35.49
N THR A 323 -23.09 -25.87 35.75
CA THR A 323 -21.84 -25.34 35.18
C THR A 323 -21.71 -25.81 33.74
N LEU A 324 -21.58 -24.87 32.81
CA LEU A 324 -21.46 -25.10 31.37
C LEU A 324 -20.20 -24.44 30.82
N PHE A 325 -19.58 -25.10 29.84
CA PHE A 325 -18.44 -24.57 29.10
C PHE A 325 -18.87 -24.18 27.69
N TYR A 326 -18.63 -22.92 27.34
CA TYR A 326 -18.94 -22.32 26.06
C TYR A 326 -17.65 -22.28 25.25
N ILE A 327 -17.62 -23.06 24.18
CA ILE A 327 -16.46 -23.20 23.29
C ILE A 327 -16.75 -22.40 22.03
N TYR A 328 -15.88 -21.44 21.74
CA TYR A 328 -16.03 -20.56 20.60
C TYR A 328 -15.07 -20.91 19.46
N GLU A 329 -15.43 -20.50 18.26
CA GLU A 329 -14.59 -20.55 17.07
C GLU A 329 -13.37 -19.66 17.34
N GLY A 330 -12.16 -20.24 17.35
CA GLY A 330 -10.93 -19.60 17.84
C GLY A 330 -10.36 -20.17 19.15
N GLY A 331 -10.98 -21.21 19.73
CA GLY A 331 -10.40 -21.98 20.84
C GLY A 331 -10.57 -21.38 22.23
N ARG A 332 -11.16 -20.18 22.34
CA ARG A 332 -11.55 -19.58 23.62
C ARG A 332 -12.63 -20.42 24.30
N VAL A 333 -12.46 -20.68 25.59
CA VAL A 333 -13.43 -21.41 26.42
C VAL A 333 -13.87 -20.52 27.58
N GLU A 334 -15.18 -20.30 27.71
CA GLU A 334 -15.77 -19.59 28.86
C GLU A 334 -16.53 -20.57 29.75
N LYS A 335 -16.25 -20.55 31.06
CA LYS A 335 -17.02 -21.29 32.07
C LYS A 335 -18.14 -20.39 32.61
N LYS A 336 -19.40 -20.82 32.50
CA LYS A 336 -20.56 -20.09 33.04
C LYS A 336 -21.36 -20.96 34.00
N TYR A 337 -21.85 -20.34 35.05
CA TYR A 337 -22.85 -20.91 35.95
C TYR A 337 -23.97 -19.89 36.06
N ILE A 338 -25.13 -20.23 35.50
CA ILE A 338 -26.31 -19.36 35.48
C ILE A 338 -27.24 -19.86 36.57
N TYR A 339 -27.56 -19.01 37.53
CA TYR A 339 -28.57 -19.29 38.57
C TYR A 339 -29.94 -18.79 38.08
N ASP A 340 -31.02 -19.45 38.51
CA ASP A 340 -32.41 -18.98 38.27
C ASP A 340 -32.77 -17.77 39.14
#